data_AF-A0A349PHY4-F1
#
_entry.id   AF-A0A349PHY4-F1
#
_cell.length_a   1.000
_cell.length_b   1.000
_cell.length_c   1.000
_cell.angle_alpha   90.00
_cell.angle_beta   90.00
_cell.angle_gamma   90.00
#
_symmetry.space_group_name_H-M   'P 1'
#
loop_
_entity.id
_entity.type
_entity.pdbx_description
1 polymer ?
#
loop_
_entity_poly.entity_id
_entity_poly.type
_entity_poly.pdbx_seq_one_letter_code
_entity_poly.pdbx_strand_id
1 'polypeptide(L)'
;MHEKINKIHTPFKGRITFSRTGFKIHKNQIHKILRNPFYYGIMVRDGKYYPGSHEQIISKQIFDDAQNILFGKTHSKKQHLFFPYRGFLRCRSCGCALTASLHKGHHYYYCTNGKGHCEEHKNYMRSEYLEGIVATMFDEIHFNEEIIEIAYEAKKEKIKNNENYKDNAKENVMRQLEAIAKKQSRLLDNQVGRTHH
;
A
#
# COMPACT_ATOMS: atom_id res chain seq x y z
N MET A 1 -16.94 -16.55 -10.04
CA MET A 1 -17.37 -16.25 -8.64
C MET A 1 -16.58 -15.06 -8.06
N HIS A 2 -16.52 -13.91 -8.74
CA HIS A 2 -15.68 -12.77 -8.33
C HIS A 2 -16.42 -11.43 -8.45
N GLU A 3 -17.62 -11.35 -7.87
CA GLU A 3 -18.48 -10.16 -8.02
C GLU A 3 -19.09 -9.66 -6.69
N LYS A 4 -18.48 -9.96 -5.54
CA LYS A 4 -19.07 -9.65 -4.23
C LYS A 4 -18.13 -8.98 -3.21
N ILE A 5 -17.13 -8.21 -3.64
CA ILE A 5 -16.27 -7.44 -2.69
C ILE A 5 -16.37 -5.91 -2.87
N ASN A 6 -17.23 -5.42 -3.77
CA ASN A 6 -17.58 -3.99 -3.87
C ASN A 6 -18.84 -3.59 -3.06
N LYS A 7 -19.24 -4.42 -2.08
CA LYS A 7 -20.43 -4.17 -1.25
C LYS A 7 -20.13 -4.11 0.25
N ILE A 8 -18.97 -3.56 0.66
CA ILE A 8 -19.03 -2.66 1.83
C ILE A 8 -19.49 -1.31 1.29
N HIS A 9 -20.75 -1.31 0.84
CA HIS A 9 -21.59 -0.13 0.91
C HIS A 9 -21.39 0.36 2.34
N THR A 10 -20.85 1.57 2.51
CA THR A 10 -20.99 2.31 3.77
C THR A 10 -22.44 2.12 4.23
N PRO A 11 -22.73 1.38 5.32
CA PRO A 11 -24.12 1.22 5.76
C PRO A 11 -24.68 2.57 6.25
N PHE A 12 -23.82 3.60 6.29
CA PHE A 12 -24.10 4.99 6.61
C PHE A 12 -24.06 5.95 5.40
N LYS A 13 -24.05 5.47 4.15
CA LYS A 13 -24.40 6.36 3.01
C LYS A 13 -25.91 6.60 3.09
N GLY A 14 -26.30 7.67 3.78
CA GLY A 14 -27.70 8.09 3.96
C GLY A 14 -28.18 8.14 5.41
N ARG A 15 -27.46 7.57 6.37
CA ARG A 15 -27.73 7.75 7.81
C ARG A 15 -26.63 8.61 8.43
N ILE A 16 -26.94 9.87 8.66
CA ILE A 16 -26.06 10.81 9.36
C ILE A 16 -25.90 10.27 10.79
N THR A 17 -24.68 9.88 11.18
CA THR A 17 -24.39 9.54 12.56
C THR A 17 -24.28 10.83 13.36
N PHE A 18 -25.30 11.08 14.17
CA PHE A 18 -25.34 12.21 15.09
C PHE A 18 -24.74 11.80 16.43
N SER A 19 -24.03 12.73 17.08
CA SER A 19 -23.68 12.61 18.49
C SER A 19 -24.95 12.58 19.34
N ARG A 20 -24.81 12.22 20.61
CA ARG A 20 -25.90 12.36 21.60
C ARG A 20 -26.51 13.78 21.64
N THR A 21 -25.76 14.77 21.20
CA THR A 21 -26.15 16.19 21.13
C THR A 21 -26.69 16.62 19.74
N GLY A 22 -26.90 15.69 18.80
CA GLY A 22 -27.48 15.98 17.49
C GLY A 22 -26.50 16.53 16.44
N PHE A 23 -25.19 16.56 16.72
CA PHE A 23 -24.18 17.05 15.78
C PHE A 23 -23.55 15.93 14.98
N LYS A 24 -23.16 16.19 13.73
CA LYS A 24 -22.51 15.19 12.88
C LYS A 24 -21.18 14.72 13.47
N ILE A 25 -21.00 13.41 13.59
CA ILE A 25 -19.74 12.83 14.07
C ILE A 25 -18.64 13.00 13.00
N HIS A 26 -17.52 13.61 13.38
CA HIS A 26 -16.38 13.78 12.49
C HIS A 26 -15.63 12.46 12.26
N LYS A 27 -15.03 12.28 11.06
CA LYS A 27 -14.28 11.05 10.71
C LYS A 27 -13.20 10.71 11.74
N ASN A 28 -12.47 11.71 12.24
CA ASN A 28 -11.43 11.51 13.25
C ASN A 28 -11.98 10.89 14.54
N GLN A 29 -13.22 11.21 14.92
CA GLN A 29 -13.84 10.64 16.12
C GLN A 29 -14.12 9.15 15.91
N ILE A 30 -14.60 8.76 14.73
CA ILE A 30 -14.81 7.35 14.36
C ILE A 30 -13.47 6.60 14.36
N HIS A 31 -12.42 7.19 13.80
CA HIS A 31 -11.08 6.60 13.84
C HIS A 31 -10.55 6.40 15.27
N LYS A 32 -10.82 7.34 16.19
CA LYS A 32 -10.44 7.20 17.62
C LYS A 32 -11.19 6.04 18.27
N ILE A 33 -12.48 5.91 18.01
CA ILE A 33 -13.31 4.81 18.52
C ILE A 33 -12.78 3.46 18.02
N LEU A 34 -12.59 3.33 16.69
CA LEU A 34 -12.13 2.07 16.10
C LEU A 34 -10.72 1.66 16.54
N ARG A 35 -9.87 2.59 16.99
CA ARG A 35 -8.50 2.29 17.47
C ARG A 35 -8.41 2.01 18.97
N ASN A 36 -9.48 2.24 19.73
CA ASN A 36 -9.40 2.20 21.18
C ASN A 36 -9.44 0.75 21.70
N PRO A 37 -8.39 0.25 22.39
CA PRO A 37 -8.36 -1.09 22.97
C PRO A 37 -9.42 -1.33 24.05
N PHE A 38 -10.01 -0.26 24.58
CA PHE A 38 -11.05 -0.31 25.60
C PHE A 38 -12.18 -1.26 25.20
N TYR A 39 -12.58 -1.30 23.93
CA TYR A 39 -13.74 -2.09 23.52
C TYR A 39 -13.57 -3.62 23.60
N TYR A 40 -12.35 -4.13 23.70
CA TYR A 40 -12.07 -5.55 23.93
C TYR A 40 -11.48 -5.84 25.33
N GLY A 41 -11.58 -4.88 26.26
CA GLY A 41 -11.20 -5.09 27.66
C GLY A 41 -9.80 -4.64 28.05
N ILE A 42 -9.10 -3.84 27.23
CA ILE A 42 -7.77 -3.31 27.56
C ILE A 42 -7.80 -1.80 27.79
N MET A 43 -7.22 -1.35 28.89
CA MET A 43 -7.05 0.07 29.21
C MET A 43 -5.59 0.50 29.00
N VAL A 44 -5.39 1.69 28.44
CA VAL A 44 -4.05 2.26 28.23
C VAL A 44 -3.83 3.38 29.24
N ARG A 45 -2.76 3.28 30.04
CA ARG A 45 -2.31 4.33 30.96
C ARG A 45 -0.80 4.48 30.88
N ASP A 46 -0.33 5.72 30.68
CA ASP A 46 1.11 6.04 30.54
C ASP A 46 1.83 5.18 29.49
N GLY A 47 1.13 4.88 28.38
CA GLY A 47 1.65 4.04 27.30
C GLY A 47 1.70 2.54 27.60
N LYS A 48 1.27 2.10 28.79
CA LYS A 48 1.20 0.70 29.20
C LYS A 48 -0.23 0.17 29.08
N TYR A 49 -0.35 -1.10 28.73
CA TYR A 49 -1.62 -1.81 28.56
C TYR A 49 -1.96 -2.59 29.82
N TYR A 50 -3.17 -2.42 30.33
CA TYR A 50 -3.69 -3.08 31.53
C TYR A 50 -5.02 -3.78 31.22
N PRO A 51 -5.29 -4.95 31.82
CA PRO A 51 -6.61 -5.56 31.74
C PRO A 51 -7.63 -4.67 32.48
N GLY A 52 -8.71 -4.30 31.78
CA GLY A 52 -9.83 -3.58 32.37
C GLY A 52 -10.78 -4.55 33.07
N SER A 53 -11.49 -4.06 34.10
CA SER A 53 -12.52 -4.83 34.82
C SER A 53 -13.91 -4.74 34.19
N HIS A 54 -14.05 -4.04 33.06
CA HIS A 54 -15.32 -3.86 32.37
C HIS A 54 -15.61 -4.99 31.37
N GLU A 55 -16.89 -5.18 31.06
CA GLU A 55 -17.31 -6.17 30.06
C GLU A 55 -16.84 -5.77 28.65
N GLN A 56 -16.27 -6.73 27.93
CA GLN A 56 -15.84 -6.54 26.55
C GLN A 56 -17.05 -6.37 25.61
N ILE A 57 -17.04 -5.33 24.78
CA ILE A 57 -18.11 -5.07 23.79
C ILE A 57 -17.85 -5.88 22.51
N ILE A 58 -16.57 -6.08 22.16
CA ILE A 58 -16.14 -6.87 21.00
C ILE A 58 -15.00 -7.83 21.40
N SER A 59 -14.82 -8.91 20.65
CA SER A 59 -13.68 -9.80 20.84
C SER A 59 -12.37 -9.18 20.33
N LYS A 60 -11.25 -9.62 20.88
CA LYS A 60 -9.91 -9.23 20.41
C LYS A 60 -9.72 -9.54 18.92
N GLN A 61 -10.25 -10.66 18.44
CA GLN A 61 -10.15 -11.06 17.03
C GLN A 61 -10.83 -10.04 16.11
N ILE A 62 -12.06 -9.60 16.45
CA ILE A 62 -12.78 -8.58 15.67
C ILE A 62 -12.04 -7.25 15.69
N PHE A 63 -11.45 -6.88 16.83
CA PHE A 63 -10.65 -5.67 16.95
C PHE A 63 -9.39 -5.73 16.06
N ASP A 64 -8.67 -6.84 16.08
CA ASP A 64 -7.46 -7.07 15.29
C ASP A 64 -7.78 -7.04 13.79
N ASP A 65 -8.88 -7.66 13.36
CA ASP A 65 -9.37 -7.61 11.97
C ASP A 65 -9.70 -6.18 11.54
N ALA A 66 -10.34 -5.40 12.41
CA ALA A 66 -10.62 -3.99 12.16
C ALA A 66 -9.32 -3.15 12.06
N GLN A 67 -8.32 -3.40 12.92
CA GLN A 67 -7.01 -2.74 12.83
C GLN A 67 -6.31 -3.11 11.52
N ASN A 68 -6.38 -4.38 11.10
CA ASN A 68 -5.80 -4.84 9.84
C ASN A 68 -6.42 -4.15 8.63
N ILE A 69 -7.71 -3.85 8.66
CA ILE A 69 -8.35 -3.06 7.58
C ILE A 69 -7.96 -1.58 7.68
N LEU A 70 -7.85 -1.05 8.90
CA LEU A 70 -7.58 0.38 9.14
C LEU A 70 -6.13 0.78 8.81
N PHE A 71 -5.18 -0.09 9.15
CA PHE A 71 -3.74 0.11 8.98
C PHE A 71 -3.15 -0.75 7.87
N GLY A 72 -3.89 -1.74 7.37
CA GLY A 72 -3.52 -2.51 6.19
C GLY A 72 -3.14 -1.55 5.08
N LYS A 73 -2.05 -1.89 4.37
CA LYS A 73 -1.49 -1.11 3.27
C LYS A 73 -2.65 -0.49 2.52
N THR A 74 -2.75 0.83 2.60
CA THR A 74 -3.64 1.64 1.78
C THR A 74 -3.59 0.98 0.42
N HIS A 75 -4.68 0.34 -0.01
CA HIS A 75 -4.77 -0.07 -1.39
C HIS A 75 -4.54 1.24 -2.12
N SER A 76 -3.33 1.43 -2.68
CA SER A 76 -3.05 2.54 -3.58
C SER A 76 -4.24 2.50 -4.50
N LYS A 77 -5.11 3.51 -4.43
CA LYS A 77 -6.28 3.57 -5.29
C LYS A 77 -5.74 3.24 -6.65
N LYS A 78 -6.18 2.13 -7.26
CA LYS A 78 -5.69 1.73 -8.58
C LYS A 78 -5.78 2.99 -9.42
N GLN A 79 -4.64 3.56 -9.79
CA GLN A 79 -4.63 4.71 -10.66
C GLN A 79 -5.18 4.17 -11.98
N HIS A 80 -6.46 4.41 -12.22
CA HIS A 80 -7.15 3.94 -13.42
C HIS A 80 -6.56 4.57 -14.69
N LEU A 81 -5.77 5.63 -14.54
CA LEU A 81 -5.13 6.35 -15.61
C LEU A 81 -3.62 6.16 -15.50
N PHE A 82 -3.09 5.29 -16.35
CA PHE A 82 -1.67 5.10 -16.56
C PHE A 82 -1.22 6.01 -17.71
N PHE A 83 -0.20 6.83 -17.47
CA PHE A 83 0.36 7.75 -18.46
C PHE A 83 1.85 7.44 -18.63
N PRO A 84 2.27 6.75 -19.71
CA PRO A 84 3.62 6.18 -19.83
C PRO A 84 4.72 7.25 -19.80
N TYR A 85 4.48 8.45 -20.34
CA TYR A 85 5.50 9.49 -20.47
C TYR A 85 5.57 10.45 -19.27
N ARG A 86 4.70 10.27 -18.28
CA ARG A 86 4.69 11.12 -17.09
C ARG A 86 5.95 10.89 -16.26
N GLY A 87 6.66 11.97 -15.95
CA GLY A 87 7.91 11.93 -15.16
C GLY A 87 9.19 11.86 -16.00
N PHE A 88 9.10 11.42 -17.26
CA PHE A 88 10.23 11.44 -18.20
C PHE A 88 10.31 12.76 -18.95
N LEU A 89 9.17 13.28 -19.41
CA LEU A 89 9.14 14.50 -20.21
C LEU A 89 9.18 15.77 -19.34
N ARG A 90 9.99 16.74 -19.77
CA ARG A 90 10.11 18.06 -19.15
C ARG A 90 9.86 19.15 -20.18
N CYS A 91 9.17 20.20 -19.78
CA CYS A 91 9.00 21.39 -20.60
C CYS A 91 10.36 22.08 -20.78
N ARG A 92 10.73 22.39 -22.02
CA ARG A 92 11.99 23.09 -22.33
C ARG A 92 12.02 24.49 -21.74
N SER A 93 10.90 25.20 -21.78
CA SER A 93 10.80 26.62 -21.46
C SER A 93 10.84 26.89 -19.95
N CYS A 94 10.24 26.03 -19.12
CA CYS A 94 10.25 26.21 -17.66
C CYS A 94 10.93 25.09 -16.85
N GLY A 95 11.30 23.98 -17.50
CA GLY A 95 11.92 22.82 -16.84
C GLY A 95 11.00 22.03 -15.91
N CYS A 96 9.69 22.33 -15.89
CA CYS A 96 8.71 21.55 -15.12
C CYS A 96 8.45 20.20 -15.78
N ALA A 97 8.17 19.16 -14.99
CA ALA A 97 7.71 17.88 -15.50
C ALA A 97 6.34 18.03 -16.19
N LEU A 98 6.18 17.41 -17.35
CA LEU A 98 4.88 17.36 -18.01
C LEU A 98 3.93 16.44 -17.23
N THR A 99 2.65 16.82 -17.23
CA THR A 99 1.54 16.02 -16.69
C THR A 99 0.62 15.64 -17.83
N ALA A 100 -0.26 14.66 -17.59
CA ALA A 100 -1.23 14.22 -18.56
C ALA A 100 -2.65 14.15 -17.99
N SER A 101 -3.63 14.31 -18.88
CA SER A 101 -5.06 14.20 -18.61
C SER A 101 -5.76 13.39 -19.69
N LEU A 102 -6.79 12.64 -19.32
CA LEU A 102 -7.67 11.97 -20.26
C LEU A 102 -8.87 12.87 -20.58
N HIS A 103 -9.08 13.17 -21.86
CA HIS A 103 -10.26 13.91 -22.33
C HIS A 103 -10.86 13.22 -23.55
N LYS A 104 -12.16 12.88 -23.49
CA LYS A 104 -12.90 12.19 -24.56
C LYS A 104 -12.19 10.94 -25.10
N GLY A 105 -11.57 10.15 -24.22
CA GLY A 105 -10.84 8.94 -24.60
C GLY A 105 -9.42 9.17 -25.14
N HIS A 106 -8.96 10.41 -25.25
CA HIS A 106 -7.60 10.74 -25.69
C HIS A 106 -6.74 11.24 -24.53
N HIS A 107 -5.47 10.84 -24.53
CA HIS A 107 -4.48 11.28 -23.56
C HIS A 107 -3.77 12.54 -24.08
N TYR A 108 -3.81 13.59 -23.28
CA TYR A 108 -3.14 14.86 -23.57
C TYR A 108 -2.07 15.16 -22.53
N TYR A 109 -0.90 15.57 -22.99
CA TYR A 109 0.24 15.98 -22.18
C TYR A 109 0.43 17.49 -22.24
N TYR A 110 0.70 18.10 -21.10
CA TYR A 110 0.85 19.56 -20.97
C TYR A 110 1.74 19.93 -19.79
N CYS A 111 2.24 21.16 -19.80
CA CYS A 111 3.03 21.69 -18.69
C CYS A 111 2.12 22.21 -17.58
N THR A 112 2.44 21.90 -16.32
CA THR A 112 1.66 22.36 -15.16
C THR A 112 1.89 23.84 -14.82
N ASN A 113 2.87 24.49 -15.46
CA ASN A 113 3.34 25.83 -15.09
C ASN A 113 3.65 25.98 -13.58
N GLY A 114 4.16 24.92 -12.94
CA GLY A 114 4.40 24.94 -11.48
C GLY A 114 5.38 26.01 -10.99
N LYS A 115 6.18 26.60 -11.88
CA LYS A 115 7.12 27.70 -11.58
C LYS A 115 6.62 29.07 -12.04
N GLY A 116 5.45 29.17 -12.66
CA GLY A 116 4.83 30.43 -13.08
C GLY A 116 5.44 31.11 -14.32
N HIS A 117 6.52 30.59 -14.91
CA HIS A 117 7.25 31.22 -16.03
C HIS A 117 7.19 30.39 -17.33
N CYS A 118 6.01 29.92 -17.72
CA CYS A 118 5.83 29.14 -18.94
C CYS A 118 4.67 29.72 -19.75
N GLU A 119 4.89 30.16 -21.00
CA GLU A 119 3.80 30.55 -21.91
C GLU A 119 3.19 29.33 -22.62
N GLU A 120 3.99 28.29 -22.85
CA GLU A 120 3.59 27.06 -23.55
C GLU A 120 2.70 26.13 -22.70
N HIS A 121 2.40 26.47 -21.45
CA HIS A 121 1.55 25.63 -20.59
C HIS A 121 0.12 25.45 -21.10
N LYS A 122 -0.32 26.32 -22.00
CA LYS A 122 -1.63 26.25 -22.66
C LYS A 122 -1.64 25.30 -23.87
N ASN A 123 -0.48 24.81 -24.28
CA ASN A 123 -0.37 23.86 -25.38
C ASN A 123 -0.51 22.43 -24.86
N TYR A 124 -1.44 21.70 -25.46
CA TYR A 124 -1.72 20.30 -25.16
C TYR A 124 -1.26 19.44 -26.33
N MET A 125 -0.40 18.47 -26.05
CA MET A 125 0.08 17.50 -27.04
C MET A 125 -0.66 16.18 -26.88
N ARG A 126 -1.05 15.57 -28.00
CA ARG A 126 -1.63 14.22 -27.99
C ARG A 126 -0.56 13.15 -27.72
N SER A 127 -0.95 12.04 -27.12
CA SER A 127 -0.04 10.90 -26.87
C SER A 127 0.56 10.35 -28.15
N GLU A 128 -0.22 10.27 -29.22
CA GLU A 128 0.16 9.72 -30.52
C GLU A 128 1.32 10.50 -31.16
N TYR A 129 1.37 11.82 -30.95
CA TYR A 129 2.48 12.64 -31.40
C TYR A 129 3.77 12.34 -30.62
N LEU A 130 3.66 12.14 -29.30
CA LEU A 130 4.80 11.77 -28.45
C LEU A 130 5.28 10.36 -28.73
N GLU A 131 4.36 9.43 -29.01
CA GLU A 131 4.66 8.05 -29.39
C GLU A 131 5.55 8.01 -30.64
N GLY A 132 5.23 8.81 -31.66
CA GLY A 132 6.06 8.91 -32.87
C GLY A 132 7.48 9.39 -32.58
N ILE A 133 7.63 10.46 -31.79
CA ILE A 133 8.96 11.00 -31.41
C ILE A 133 9.76 9.98 -30.59
N VAL A 134 9.10 9.33 -29.64
CA VAL A 134 9.74 8.36 -28.76
C VAL A 134 10.15 7.12 -29.55
N ALA A 135 9.34 6.67 -30.51
CA ALA A 135 9.68 5.56 -31.39
C ALA A 135 10.96 5.85 -32.20
N THR A 136 11.07 7.02 -32.82
CA THR A 136 12.29 7.36 -33.58
C THR A 136 13.53 7.44 -32.68
N MET A 137 13.39 7.91 -31.44
CA MET A 137 14.49 7.87 -30.47
C MET A 137 14.91 6.44 -30.12
N PHE A 138 13.98 5.49 -30.05
CA PHE A 138 14.29 4.09 -29.78
C PHE A 138 14.91 3.39 -30.99
N ASP A 139 14.56 3.77 -32.21
CA ASP A 139 15.14 3.21 -33.44
C ASP A 139 16.64 3.53 -33.58
N GLU A 140 17.09 4.65 -33.01
CA GLU A 140 18.52 5.01 -32.97
C GLU A 140 19.31 4.13 -32.00
N ILE A 141 18.65 3.46 -31.04
CA ILE A 141 19.32 2.65 -30.02
C ILE A 141 19.65 1.27 -30.59
N HIS A 142 20.92 1.09 -30.95
CA HIS A 142 21.45 -0.19 -31.39
C HIS A 142 22.08 -0.91 -30.20
N PHE A 143 21.64 -2.14 -29.93
CA PHE A 143 22.26 -3.01 -28.96
C PHE A 143 23.17 -4.01 -29.66
N ASN A 144 24.45 -4.05 -29.29
CA ASN A 144 25.34 -5.12 -29.73
C ASN A 144 24.91 -6.44 -29.06
N GLU A 145 25.01 -7.54 -29.80
CA GLU A 145 24.64 -8.89 -29.36
C GLU A 145 25.40 -9.29 -28.09
N GLU A 146 26.68 -8.92 -27.99
CA GLU A 146 27.50 -9.13 -26.78
C GLU A 146 26.93 -8.42 -25.53
N ILE A 147 26.42 -7.19 -25.68
CA ILE A 147 25.86 -6.42 -24.56
C ILE A 147 24.52 -7.04 -24.12
N ILE A 148 23.73 -7.53 -25.07
CA ILE A 148 22.47 -8.22 -24.80
C ILE A 148 22.75 -9.49 -23.99
N GLU A 149 23.76 -10.27 -24.39
CA GLU A 149 24.13 -11.51 -23.72
C GLU A 149 24.62 -11.25 -22.28
N ILE A 150 25.53 -10.27 -22.10
CA ILE A 150 25.99 -9.86 -20.76
C ILE A 150 24.81 -9.40 -19.88
N ALA A 151 23.90 -8.60 -20.42
CA ALA A 151 22.73 -8.12 -19.68
C ALA A 151 21.78 -9.28 -19.30
N TYR A 152 21.61 -10.25 -20.21
CA TYR A 152 20.81 -11.45 -19.98
C TYR A 152 21.41 -12.32 -18.87
N GLU A 153 22.70 -12.60 -18.92
CA GLU A 153 23.41 -13.38 -17.91
C GLU A 153 23.35 -12.71 -16.53
N ALA A 154 23.64 -11.41 -16.46
CA ALA A 154 23.56 -10.64 -15.21
C ALA A 154 22.14 -10.66 -14.62
N LYS A 155 21.11 -10.59 -15.48
CA LYS A 155 19.71 -10.69 -15.05
C LYS A 155 19.38 -12.07 -14.52
N LYS A 156 19.81 -13.13 -15.21
CA LYS A 156 19.61 -14.54 -14.81
C LYS A 156 20.26 -14.81 -13.45
N GLU A 157 21.49 -14.35 -13.25
CA GLU A 157 22.21 -14.50 -11.99
C GLU A 157 21.50 -13.76 -10.85
N LYS A 158 21.07 -12.52 -11.08
CA LYS A 158 20.33 -11.74 -10.07
C LYS A 158 19.01 -12.37 -9.66
N ILE A 159 18.28 -13.00 -10.60
CA ILE A 159 17.06 -13.73 -10.28
C ILE A 159 17.38 -14.93 -9.37
N LYS A 160 18.37 -15.75 -9.75
CA LYS A 160 18.81 -16.90 -8.97
C LYS A 160 19.26 -16.51 -7.56
N ASN A 161 20.05 -15.44 -7.42
CA ASN A 161 20.51 -14.94 -6.13
C ASN A 161 19.34 -14.44 -5.25
N ASN A 162 18.33 -13.82 -5.86
CA ASN A 162 17.14 -13.35 -5.13
C ASN A 162 16.24 -14.51 -4.67
N GLU A 163 16.10 -15.57 -5.47
CA GLU A 163 15.39 -16.79 -5.08
C GLU A 163 16.10 -17.48 -3.91
N ASN A 164 17.40 -17.71 -4.02
CA ASN A 164 18.22 -18.26 -2.93
C ASN A 164 18.11 -17.43 -1.64
N TYR A 165 18.13 -16.11 -1.74
CA TYR A 165 17.96 -15.23 -0.58
C TYR A 165 16.58 -15.40 0.09
N LYS A 166 15.51 -15.48 -0.71
CA LYS A 166 14.15 -15.69 -0.19
C LYS A 166 14.01 -17.05 0.47
N ASP A 167 14.57 -18.10 -0.12
CA ASP A 167 14.50 -19.46 0.43
C ASP A 167 15.27 -19.56 1.75
N ASN A 168 16.49 -19.00 1.81
CA ASN A 168 17.28 -18.93 3.05
C ASN A 168 16.58 -18.11 4.13
N ALA A 169 15.95 -16.98 3.78
CA ALA A 169 15.19 -16.17 4.72
C ALA A 169 13.98 -16.92 5.26
N LYS A 170 13.24 -17.62 4.38
CA LYS A 170 12.09 -18.45 4.77
C LYS A 170 12.52 -19.57 5.71
N GLU A 171 13.59 -20.28 5.39
CA GLU A 171 14.10 -21.38 6.21
C GLU A 171 14.52 -20.90 7.60
N ASN A 172 15.25 -19.78 7.68
CA ASN A 172 15.65 -19.20 8.97
C ASN A 172 14.44 -18.82 9.84
N VAL A 173 13.41 -18.19 9.25
CA VAL A 173 12.19 -17.84 9.97
C VAL A 173 11.44 -19.08 10.45
N MET A 174 11.37 -20.13 9.62
CA MET A 174 10.76 -21.41 10.00
C MET A 174 11.50 -22.08 11.16
N ARG A 175 12.84 -22.13 11.13
CA ARG A 175 13.64 -22.67 12.25
C ARG A 175 13.42 -21.88 13.54
N GLN A 176 13.31 -20.55 13.46
CA GLN A 176 13.02 -19.72 14.63
C GLN A 176 11.63 -20.00 15.19
N LEU A 177 10.62 -20.17 14.34
CA LEU A 177 9.27 -20.54 14.75
C LEU A 177 9.25 -21.89 15.46
N GLU A 178 9.91 -22.90 14.92
CA GLU A 178 10.03 -24.22 15.54
C GLU A 178 10.75 -24.15 16.89
N ALA A 179 11.84 -23.39 16.98
CA ALA A 179 12.58 -23.21 18.24
C ALA A 179 11.73 -22.52 19.32
N ILE A 180 10.94 -21.52 18.95
CA ILE A 180 10.01 -20.83 19.86
C ILE A 180 8.87 -21.77 20.28
N ALA A 181 8.28 -22.51 19.33
CA ALA A 181 7.23 -23.48 19.62
C ALA A 181 7.71 -24.59 20.59
N LYS A 182 8.93 -25.08 20.40
CA LYS A 182 9.56 -26.08 21.30
C LYS A 182 9.88 -25.49 22.67
N LYS A 183 10.24 -24.21 22.77
CA LYS A 183 10.38 -23.53 24.07
C LYS A 183 9.03 -23.39 24.77
N GLN A 184 7.99 -23.05 24.03
CA GLN A 184 6.63 -22.92 24.56
C GLN A 184 6.11 -24.26 25.10
N SER A 185 6.28 -25.36 24.36
CA SER A 185 5.85 -26.69 24.81
C SER A 185 6.59 -27.11 26.11
N ARG A 186 7.92 -26.94 26.16
CA ARG A 186 8.72 -27.25 27.36
C ARG A 186 8.31 -26.42 28.58
N LEU A 187 7.92 -25.16 28.39
CA LEU A 187 7.41 -24.32 29.47
C LEU A 187 6.06 -24.82 29.97
N LEU A 188 5.14 -25.20 29.06
CA LEU A 188 3.84 -25.77 29.41
C LEU A 188 4.00 -27.09 30.18
N ASP A 189 4.85 -27.99 29.71
CA ASP A 189 5.11 -29.29 30.36
C ASP A 189 5.67 -29.10 31.78
N ASN A 190 6.60 -28.16 31.97
CA ASN A 190 7.14 -27.80 33.29
C ASN A 190 6.09 -27.20 34.22
N GLN A 191 5.10 -26.47 33.68
CA GLN A 191 4.07 -25.82 34.48
C GLN A 191 3.00 -26.81 34.91
N VAL A 192 2.62 -27.75 34.04
CA VAL A 192 1.71 -28.87 34.36
C VAL A 192 2.36 -29.85 35.33
N GLY A 193 3.67 -30.11 35.22
CA GLY A 193 4.39 -30.96 36.17
C GLY A 193 4.50 -30.38 37.59
N ARG A 194 4.44 -29.05 37.75
CA ARG A 194 4.49 -28.39 39.06
C ARG A 194 3.15 -28.34 39.80
N THR A 195 2.03 -28.56 39.12
CA THR A 195 0.68 -28.53 39.73
C THR A 195 0.25 -29.87 40.34
N HIS A 196 1.08 -30.91 40.27
CA HIS A 196 0.81 -32.26 40.78
C HIS A 196 1.69 -32.66 41.98
N HIS A 197 2.23 -31.70 42.72
CA HIS A 197 2.80 -31.85 44.07
C HIS A 197 2.12 -30.82 44.98
#